data_AF-A0A8J8B2X7-F1
#
_entry.id   AF-A0A8J8B2X7-F1
#
_cell.length_a   1.000
_cell.length_b   1.000
_cell.length_c   1.000
_cell.angle_alpha   90.00
_cell.angle_beta   90.00
_cell.angle_gamma   90.00
#
_symmetry.space_group_name_H-M   'P 1'
#
loop_
_entity.id
_entity.type
_entity.pdbx_description
1 polymer ?
#
loop_
_entity_poly.entity_id
_entity_poly.type
_entity_poly.pdbx_seq_one_letter_code
_entity_poly.pdbx_strand_id
1 'polypeptide(L)' 'MKNKKRKAIPESTISAGCRHTVGLKSDGTVVAIGNNEYGQCDVSGWRGIQLPGV' A
#
# COMPACT_ATOMS: atom_id res chain seq x y z
N MET A 1 -4.93 12.06 32.34
CA MET A 1 -3.99 11.34 31.46
C MET A 1 -4.43 11.53 30.01
N LYS A 2 -3.57 12.08 29.13
CA LYS A 2 -3.96 12.36 27.74
C LYS A 2 -3.79 11.08 26.91
N ASN A 3 -4.89 10.51 26.41
CA ASN A 3 -4.86 9.36 25.50
C ASN A 3 -4.18 9.79 24.18
N LYS A 4 -2.90 9.46 24.04
CA LYS A 4 -2.15 9.67 22.81
C LYS A 4 -2.70 8.68 21.78
N LYS A 5 -3.56 9.13 20.87
CA LYS A 5 -3.99 8.33 19.72
C LYS A 5 -2.71 7.84 19.03
N ARG A 6 -2.49 6.53 19.01
CA ARG A 6 -1.36 5.96 18.28
C ARG A 6 -1.62 6.25 16.82
N LYS A 7 -0.73 7.00 16.16
CA LYS A 7 -0.73 7.10 14.70
C LYS A 7 -0.62 5.67 14.19
N ALA A 8 -1.70 5.10 13.66
CA ALA A 8 -1.62 3.75 13.13
C ALA A 8 -0.68 3.79 11.93
N ILE A 9 0.41 3.05 12.03
CA ILE A 9 1.23 2.71 10.88
C ILE A 9 0.36 1.83 9.98
N PRO A 10 0.30 2.07 8.66
CA PRO A 10 -0.42 1.16 7.77
C PRO A 10 0.16 -0.24 7.96
N GLU A 11 -0.70 -1.20 8.28
CA GLU A 11 -0.31 -2.61 8.31
C GLU A 11 0.19 -3.00 6.91
N SER A 12 1.37 -3.59 6.83
CA SER A 12 1.93 -4.02 5.55
C SER A 12 1.02 -5.08 4.94
N THR A 13 0.56 -4.86 3.71
CA THR A 13 -0.33 -5.80 3.00
C THR A 13 0.20 -6.13 1.61
N ILE A 14 -0.16 -7.30 1.10
CA ILE A 14 0.29 -7.83 -0.19
C ILE A 14 -0.91 -8.39 -0.94
N SER A 15 -0.97 -8.12 -2.24
CA SER A 15 -1.92 -8.72 -3.19
C SER A 15 -1.16 -9.27 -4.39
N ALA A 16 -1.55 -10.45 -4.87
CA ALA A 16 -0.93 -11.11 -6.02
C ALA A 16 -1.99 -11.40 -7.10
N GLY A 17 -1.66 -11.02 -8.33
CA GLY A 17 -2.38 -11.43 -9.54
C GLY A 17 -1.65 -12.55 -10.29
N CYS A 18 -2.13 -12.91 -11.49
CA CYS A 18 -1.59 -14.03 -12.26
C CYS A 18 -0.09 -13.90 -12.62
N ARG A 19 0.39 -12.67 -12.82
CA ARG A 19 1.77 -12.37 -13.24
C ARG A 19 2.35 -11.08 -12.62
N HIS A 20 1.68 -10.52 -11.61
CA HIS A 20 2.11 -9.30 -10.93
C HIS A 20 1.80 -9.35 -9.43
N THR A 21 2.48 -8.55 -8.64
CA THR A 21 2.30 -8.45 -7.19
C THR A 21 2.37 -6.98 -6.78
N VAL A 22 1.50 -6.57 -5.85
CA VAL A 22 1.43 -5.22 -5.30
C VAL A 22 1.54 -5.30 -3.79
N GLY A 23 2.34 -4.43 -3.17
CA GLY A 23 2.53 -4.35 -1.73
C GLY A 23 2.40 -2.93 -1.20
N LEU A 24 1.73 -2.79 -0.04
CA LEU A 24 1.72 -1.57 0.76
C LEU A 24 2.76 -1.72 1.86
N LYS A 25 3.73 -0.80 1.89
CA LYS A 25 4.73 -0.72 2.96
C LYS A 25 4.14 0.03 4.16
N SER A 26 4.69 -0.24 5.35
CA SER A 26 4.34 0.47 6.58
C SER A 26 4.69 1.96 6.58
N ASP A 27 5.51 2.42 5.62
CA ASP A 27 5.78 3.83 5.35
C ASP A 27 4.68 4.53 4.52
N GLY A 28 3.65 3.78 4.08
CA GLY A 28 2.54 4.28 3.25
C GLY A 28 2.82 4.28 1.75
N THR A 29 3.99 3.80 1.31
CA THR A 29 4.36 3.70 -0.10
C THR A 29 3.86 2.38 -0.69
N VAL A 30 3.37 2.42 -1.92
CA VAL A 30 3.00 1.23 -2.69
C VAL A 30 4.14 0.84 -3.64
N VAL A 31 4.40 -0.45 -3.73
CA VAL A 31 5.33 -1.04 -4.71
C VAL A 31 4.60 -2.09 -5.53
N ALA A 32 4.95 -2.22 -6.80
CA ALA A 32 4.41 -3.24 -7.68
C ALA A 32 5.51 -3.82 -8.58
N ILE A 33 5.47 -5.13 -8.78
CA ILE A 33 6.44 -5.88 -9.59
C ILE A 33 5.73 -6.92 -10.46
N GLY A 34 6.38 -7.32 -11.55
CA GLY A 34 5.91 -8.38 -12.46
C GLY A 34 5.59 -7.84 -13.85
N ASN A 35 4.66 -8.52 -14.53
CA ASN A 35 4.20 -8.10 -15.86
C ASN A 35 3.53 -6.72 -15.80
N ASN A 36 3.91 -5.85 -16.72
CA ASN A 36 3.40 -4.48 -16.83
C ASN A 36 2.84 -4.14 -18.22
N GLU A 37 2.42 -5.14 -19.00
CA GLU A 37 1.90 -4.91 -20.37
C GLU A 37 0.68 -3.98 -20.40
N TYR A 38 -0.06 -3.90 -19.29
CA TYR A 38 -1.28 -3.09 -19.15
C TYR A 38 -1.14 -2.03 -18.04
N GLY A 39 0.08 -1.71 -17.59
CA GLY A 39 0.31 -0.70 -16.56
C GLY A 39 0.00 -1.15 -15.13
N GLN A 40 -0.07 -2.47 -14.85
CA GLN A 40 -0.37 -3.00 -13.52
C GLN A 40 0.66 -2.58 -12.44
N CYS A 41 1.89 -2.26 -12.85
CA CYS A 41 2.97 -1.81 -11.98
C CYS A 41 3.12 -0.28 -11.91
N ASP A 42 2.29 0.50 -12.62
CA ASP A 42 2.38 1.96 -12.70
C ASP A 42 1.74 2.63 -11.46
N VAL A 43 2.28 2.32 -10.28
CA VAL A 43 1.73 2.73 -8.97
C VAL A 43 2.30 4.04 -8.42
N SER A 44 3.20 4.69 -9.17
CA SER A 44 3.92 5.90 -8.72
C SER A 44 3.01 7.09 -8.41
N GLY A 45 1.82 7.12 -9.01
CA GLY A 45 0.80 8.16 -8.79
C GLY A 45 -0.14 7.91 -7.61
N TRP A 46 -0.10 6.74 -6.97
CA TRP A 46 -1.07 6.38 -5.94
C TRP A 46 -0.83 7.16 -4.64
N ARG A 47 -1.92 7.66 -4.04
CA ARG A 47 -1.89 8.48 -2.82
C ARG A 47 -3.09 8.16 -1.93
N GLY A 48 -2.97 8.44 -0.64
CA GLY A 48 -4.07 8.31 0.32
C GLY A 48 -4.50 6.86 0.61
N ILE A 49 -3.61 5.89 0.38
CA ILE A 49 -3.88 4.48 0.69
C ILE A 49 -3.75 4.28 2.20
N GLN A 50 -4.88 4.36 2.90
CA GLN A 50 -4.97 4.19 4.35
C GLN A 50 -6.19 3.32 4.68
N LEU A 51 -6.13 2.60 5.80
CA LEU A 51 -7.30 1.92 6.33
C LEU A 51 -8.31 2.99 6.83
N PRO A 52 -9.61 2.86 6.54
CA PRO A 52 -10.61 3.79 7.05
C PRO A 52 -10.64 3.74 8.59
N GLY A 53 -10.49 4.90 9.24
CA GLY A 53 -10.72 5.07 10.68
C GLY A 53 -9.49 5.08 11.60
N VAL A 54 -8.27 5.27 11.05
CA VAL A 54 -7.06 5.55 11.85
C VAL A 54 -6.81 7.05 12.04
#